data_AF-A0A2W1LW26-F1
#
_entry.id   AF-A0A2W1LW26-F1
#
_cell.length_a   1.000
_cell.length_b   1.000
_cell.length_c   1.000
_cell.angle_alpha   90.00
_cell.angle_beta   90.00
_cell.angle_gamma   90.00
#
_symmetry.space_group_name_H-M   'P 1'
#
loop_
_entity.id
_entity.type
_entity.pdbx_description
1 polymer ?
#
loop_
_entity_poly.entity_id
_entity_poly.type
_entity_poly.pdbx_seq_one_letter_code
_entity_poly.pdbx_strand_id
1 'polypeptide(L)'
;MNPTMKQYFDELYKTTSELLDRIKRYERADSHAEEIKNMYVTFYDIEYTKAMQVNDRDWMERAVMKLENMKLRLLTIMEDRLYTA
;
A
#
# COMPACT_ATOMS: atom_id res chain seq x y z
N MET A 1 19.61 -11.73 1.17
CA MET A 1 18.80 -10.50 1.05
C MET A 1 19.57 -9.33 1.64
N ASN A 2 19.57 -8.15 1.00
CA ASN A 2 20.18 -6.95 1.59
C ASN A 2 19.33 -6.52 2.80
N PRO A 3 19.89 -6.43 4.02
CA PRO A 3 19.16 -5.99 5.22
C PRO A 3 18.37 -4.69 4.99
N THR A 4 18.91 -3.78 4.18
CA THR A 4 18.28 -2.49 3.84
C THR A 4 16.98 -2.65 3.05
N MET A 5 16.90 -3.62 2.14
CA MET A 5 15.70 -3.82 1.29
C MET A 5 14.54 -4.39 2.10
N LYS A 6 14.83 -5.29 3.05
CA LYS A 6 13.82 -5.82 3.97
C LYS A 6 13.27 -4.73 4.89
N GLN A 7 14.15 -3.94 5.48
CA GLN A 7 13.76 -2.80 6.31
C GLN A 7 12.90 -1.81 5.52
N TYR A 8 13.30 -1.47 4.30
CA TYR A 8 12.54 -0.59 3.42
C TYR A 8 11.16 -1.16 3.09
N PHE A 9 11.06 -2.46 2.79
CA PHE A 9 9.79 -3.14 2.61
C PHE A 9 8.91 -3.06 3.87
N ASP A 10 9.44 -3.35 5.05
CA ASP A 10 8.69 -3.33 6.31
C ASP A 10 8.13 -1.93 6.61
N GLU A 11 8.91 -0.88 6.35
CA GLU A 11 8.49 0.52 6.48
C GLU A 11 7.39 0.90 5.48
N LEU A 12 7.56 0.54 4.20
CA LEU A 12 6.56 0.78 3.16
C LEU A 12 5.26 0.04 3.45
N TYR A 13 5.36 -1.24 3.81
CA TYR A 13 4.23 -2.08 4.14
C TYR A 13 3.42 -1.46 5.29
N LYS A 14 4.08 -1.07 6.38
CA LYS A 14 3.45 -0.43 7.53
C LYS A 14 2.77 0.89 7.13
N THR A 15 3.49 1.75 6.41
CA THR A 15 2.97 3.06 5.99
C THR A 15 1.74 2.92 5.10
N THR A 16 1.79 2.02 4.12
CA THR A 16 0.67 1.77 3.20
C THR A 16 -0.55 1.20 3.93
N SER A 17 -0.35 0.30 4.90
CA SER A 17 -1.43 -0.19 5.77
C SER A 17 -2.13 0.95 6.50
N GLU A 18 -1.36 1.84 7.12
CA GLU A 18 -1.90 2.98 7.88
C GLU A 18 -2.68 3.95 6.98
N LEU A 19 -2.20 4.19 5.75
CA LEU A 19 -2.89 5.04 4.77
C LEU A 19 -4.23 4.42 4.32
N LEU A 20 -4.24 3.12 4.01
CA LEU A 20 -5.47 2.39 3.66
C LEU A 20 -6.51 2.50 4.79
N ASP A 21 -6.09 2.26 6.04
CA ASP A 21 -6.96 2.36 7.22
C ASP A 21 -7.49 3.78 7.47
N ARG A 22 -6.68 4.80 7.17
CA ARG A 22 -7.14 6.20 7.23
C ARG A 22 -8.20 6.45 6.17
N ILE A 23 -7.93 6.10 4.92
CA ILE A 23 -8.87 6.30 3.79
C ILE A 23 -10.22 5.62 4.04
N LYS A 24 -10.20 4.40 4.60
CA LYS A 24 -11.42 3.65 4.98
C LYS A 24 -12.26 4.37 6.04
N ARG A 25 -11.65 5.07 6.99
CA ARG A 25 -12.40 5.84 8.00
C ARG A 25 -13.15 7.04 7.43
N TYR A 26 -12.77 7.48 6.25
CA TYR A 26 -13.34 8.64 5.55
C TYR A 26 -14.34 8.22 4.45
N GLU A 27 -15.04 7.08 4.62
CA GLU A 27 -15.96 6.39 3.70
C GLU A 27 -17.23 7.18 3.29
N ARG A 28 -17.12 8.48 3.00
CA ARG A 28 -18.14 9.18 2.21
C ARG A 28 -17.97 8.75 0.75
N ALA A 29 -19.06 8.78 -0.03
CA ALA A 29 -19.07 8.40 -1.44
C ALA A 29 -17.83 8.95 -2.18
N ASP A 30 -16.86 8.08 -2.42
CA ASP A 30 -15.53 8.46 -2.92
C ASP A 30 -15.47 8.17 -4.42
N SER A 31 -15.08 9.16 -5.20
CA SER A 31 -14.73 9.02 -6.62
C SER A 31 -13.64 7.97 -6.86
N HIS A 32 -12.88 7.61 -5.83
CA HIS A 32 -11.80 6.62 -5.87
C HIS A 32 -12.17 5.25 -5.26
N ALA A 33 -13.45 4.97 -4.99
CA ALA A 33 -13.85 3.75 -4.28
C ALA A 33 -13.35 2.44 -4.93
N GLU A 34 -13.47 2.30 -6.25
CA GLU A 34 -12.99 1.11 -6.96
C GLU A 34 -11.46 1.01 -6.98
N GLU A 35 -10.78 2.15 -7.10
CA GLU A 35 -9.32 2.22 -7.03
C GLU A 35 -8.81 1.77 -5.64
N ILE A 36 -9.41 2.28 -4.57
CA ILE A 36 -9.09 1.91 -3.19
C ILE A 36 -9.35 0.42 -2.95
N LYS A 37 -10.46 -0.12 -3.46
CA LYS A 37 -10.77 -1.54 -3.38
C LYS A 37 -9.70 -2.41 -4.05
N ASN A 38 -9.23 -2.02 -5.24
CA ASN A 38 -8.15 -2.73 -5.94
C ASN A 38 -6.80 -2.65 -5.20
N MET A 39 -6.54 -1.53 -4.53
CA MET A 39 -5.39 -1.41 -3.62
C MET A 39 -5.51 -2.35 -2.44
N TYR A 40 -6.68 -2.47 -1.81
CA TYR A 40 -6.90 -3.47 -0.74
C TYR A 40 -6.60 -4.89 -1.21
N VAL A 41 -7.10 -5.29 -2.39
CA VAL A 41 -6.80 -6.61 -2.97
C VAL A 41 -5.30 -6.80 -3.13
N THR A 42 -4.61 -5.83 -3.73
CA THR A 42 -3.15 -5.87 -3.93
C THR A 42 -2.39 -5.97 -2.60
N PHE A 43 -2.82 -5.23 -1.59
CA PHE A 43 -2.21 -5.25 -0.26
C PHE A 43 -2.41 -6.59 0.43
N TYR A 44 -3.60 -7.18 0.36
CA TYR A 44 -3.88 -8.49 0.94
C TYR A 44 -3.12 -9.62 0.23
N ASP A 45 -2.93 -9.53 -1.08
CA ASP A 45 -2.08 -10.48 -1.82
C ASP A 45 -0.63 -10.43 -1.33
N ILE A 46 -0.09 -9.22 -1.09
CA ILE A 46 1.24 -9.05 -0.50
C ILE A 46 1.25 -9.63 0.93
N GLU A 47 0.22 -9.35 1.73
CA GLU A 47 0.11 -9.85 3.10
C GLU A 47 0.14 -11.38 3.18
N TYR A 48 -0.62 -12.03 2.31
CA TYR A 48 -0.74 -13.47 2.28
C TYR A 48 0.58 -14.13 1.84
N THR A 49 1.29 -13.49 0.92
CA THR A 49 2.49 -14.08 0.29
C THR A 49 3.80 -13.73 0.99
N LYS A 50 3.87 -12.65 1.80
CA LYS A 50 5.12 -12.16 2.42
C LYS A 50 5.84 -13.18 3.28
N ALA A 51 5.11 -14.05 3.99
CA ALA A 51 5.71 -15.05 4.86
C ALA A 51 6.39 -16.18 4.06
N MET A 52 5.81 -16.55 2.91
CA MET A 52 6.33 -17.61 2.05
C MET A 52 7.45 -17.12 1.14
N GLN A 53 7.43 -15.83 0.77
CA GLN A 53 8.32 -15.23 -0.22
C GLN A 53 9.41 -14.35 0.41
N VAL A 54 9.63 -14.43 1.72
CA VAL A 54 10.52 -13.53 2.48
C VAL A 54 11.97 -13.50 1.98
N ASN A 55 12.41 -14.54 1.27
CA ASN A 55 13.76 -14.65 0.69
C ASN A 55 13.78 -14.57 -0.84
N ASP A 56 12.62 -14.46 -1.50
CA ASP A 56 12.52 -14.27 -2.95
C ASP A 56 12.77 -12.79 -3.26
N ARG A 57 13.91 -12.53 -3.91
CA ARG A 57 14.34 -11.18 -4.28
C ARG A 57 13.41 -10.55 -5.30
N ASP A 58 12.97 -11.29 -6.30
CA ASP A 58 12.13 -10.75 -7.38
C ASP A 58 10.73 -10.45 -6.85
N TRP A 59 10.22 -11.31 -5.97
CA TRP A 59 8.98 -11.02 -5.25
C TRP A 59 9.12 -9.75 -4.41
N MET A 60 10.22 -9.60 -3.66
CA MET A 60 10.48 -8.43 -2.82
C MET A 60 10.55 -7.14 -3.64
N GLU A 61 11.29 -7.12 -4.74
CA GLU A 61 11.40 -5.96 -5.63
C GLU A 61 10.01 -5.58 -6.21
N ARG A 62 9.23 -6.56 -6.67
CA ARG A 62 7.86 -6.32 -7.14
C ARG A 62 6.93 -5.81 -6.03
N ALA A 63 7.04 -6.35 -4.82
CA ALA A 63 6.22 -5.94 -3.69
C ALA A 63 6.54 -4.50 -3.27
N VAL A 64 7.84 -4.14 -3.22
CA VAL A 64 8.29 -2.76 -2.97
C VAL A 64 7.70 -1.80 -4.01
N MET A 65 7.85 -2.09 -5.30
CA MET A 65 7.30 -1.24 -6.37
C MET A 65 5.79 -1.03 -6.24
N LYS A 66 5.04 -2.11 -5.91
CA LYS A 66 3.59 -2.01 -5.68
C LYS A 66 3.27 -1.12 -4.48
N LEU A 67 3.97 -1.30 -3.36
CA LEU A 67 3.76 -0.52 -2.14
C LEU A 67 4.13 0.96 -2.32
N GLU A 68 5.18 1.27 -3.08
CA GLU A 68 5.55 2.65 -3.43
C GLU A 68 4.45 3.34 -4.25
N ASN A 69 3.98 2.67 -5.31
CA ASN A 69 2.90 3.18 -6.15
C ASN A 69 1.61 3.40 -5.35
N MET A 70 1.27 2.43 -4.49
CA MET A 70 0.11 2.54 -3.60
C MET A 70 0.27 3.69 -2.63
N LYS A 71 1.40 3.83 -1.95
CA LYS A 71 1.66 4.93 -1.01
C LYS A 71 1.49 6.28 -1.69
N LEU A 72 2.09 6.49 -2.86
CA LEU A 72 1.96 7.75 -3.60
C LEU A 72 0.50 8.05 -3.93
N ARG A 73 -0.22 7.06 -4.45
CA ARG A 73 -1.60 7.27 -4.88
C ARG A 73 -2.56 7.47 -3.72
N LEU A 74 -2.38 6.75 -2.61
CA LEU A 74 -3.16 6.96 -1.38
C LEU A 74 -2.92 8.35 -0.81
N LEU A 75 -1.70 8.88 -0.86
CA LEU A 75 -1.41 10.26 -0.47
C LEU A 75 -2.15 11.26 -1.38
N THR A 76 -2.12 11.07 -2.71
CA THR A 76 -2.89 11.92 -3.63
C THR A 76 -4.38 11.88 -3.33
N ILE A 77 -4.97 10.70 -3.10
CA ILE A 77 -6.39 10.57 -2.74
C ILE A 77 -6.69 11.30 -1.42
N MET A 78 -5.78 11.25 -0.44
CA MET A 78 -5.92 12.00 0.80
C MET A 78 -5.82 13.51 0.59
N GLU A 79 -4.91 13.98 -0.26
CA GLU A 79 -4.78 15.39 -0.64
C GLU A 79 -6.04 15.89 -1.35
N ASP A 80 -6.53 15.15 -2.35
CA ASP A 80 -7.76 15.47 -3.08
C ASP A 80 -8.94 15.64 -2.11
N ARG A 81 -9.01 14.81 -1.07
CA ARG A 81 -10.03 14.90 -0.01
C ARG A 81 -9.85 16.10 0.92
N LEU A 82 -8.62 16.54 1.20
CA LEU A 82 -8.37 17.72 2.03
C LEU A 82 -8.72 19.03 1.30
N TYR A 83 -8.56 19.07 -0.03
CA TYR A 83 -8.87 20.25 -0.85
C TYR A 83 -10.33 20.31 -1.32
N THR A 84 -11.10 19.23 -1.19
CA THR A 84 -12.53 19.17 -1.53
C THR A 84 -13.47 19.27 -0.32
N ALA A 85 -12.92 19.34 0.90
CA ALA A 85 -13.64 19.56 2.15
C ALA A 85 -13.75 21.05 2.51
#